data_AF-A0A0C2GT14-F1
#
_entry.id   AF-A0A0C2GT14-F1
#
_cell.length_a   1.000
_cell.length_b   1.000
_cell.length_c   1.000
_cell.angle_alpha   90.00
_cell.angle_beta   90.00
_cell.angle_gamma   90.00
#
_symmetry.space_group_name_H-M   'P 1'
#
loop_
_entity.id
_entity.type
_entity.pdbx_description
1 polymer ?
#
loop_
_entity_poly.entity_id
_entity_poly.type
_entity_poly.pdbx_seq_one_letter_code
_entity_poly.pdbx_strand_id
1 'polypeptide(L)' 'MMGKPAIVIPIFGDQMRNARMLERHGGVLLLEKSDLSSFEKLKSAFEEVLNNPRFAIIFICHVA' A
#
# COMPACT_ATOMS: atom_id res chain seq x y z
N MET A 1 -0.71 -18.84 -1.63
CA MET A 1 -0.05 -17.77 -2.40
C MET A 1 0.54 -16.79 -1.40
N MET A 2 1.81 -16.39 -1.55
CA MET A 2 2.39 -15.30 -0.74
C MET A 2 2.05 -13.98 -1.43
N GLY A 3 1.43 -13.04 -0.70
CA GLY A 3 1.14 -11.71 -1.23
C GLY A 3 2.42 -10.90 -1.40
N LYS A 4 2.49 -10.07 -2.45
CA LYS A 4 3.56 -9.10 -2.65
C LYS A 4 3.13 -7.74 -2.08
N PRO A 5 4.01 -7.01 -1.37
CA PRO A 5 3.64 -5.70 -0.88
C PRO A 5 3.49 -4.68 -2.01
N ALA A 6 2.64 -3.68 -1.79
CA ALA A 6 2.30 -2.70 -2.81
C ALA A 6 2.16 -1.28 -2.22
N ILE A 7 2.47 -0.29 -3.06
CA ILE A 7 2.12 1.11 -2.83
C ILE A 7 0.87 1.38 -3.67
N VAL A 8 -0.21 1.84 -3.03
CA VAL A 8 -1.49 2.13 -3.70
C VAL A 8 -1.70 3.64 -3.72
N ILE A 9 -1.98 4.17 -4.90
CA ILE A 9 -2.21 5.61 -5.11
C ILE A 9 -3.56 5.76 -5.84
N PRO A 10 -4.68 5.92 -5.11
CA PRO A 10 -5.99 6.06 -5.72
C PRO A 10 -6.06 7.39 -6.48
N ILE A 11 -6.52 7.33 -7.73
CA ILE A 11 -6.62 8.52 -8.58
C ILE A 11 -8.02 9.14 -8.50
N PHE A 12 -9.07 8.32 -8.58
CA PHE A 12 -10.46 8.76 -8.47
C PHE A 12 -11.42 7.59 -8.18
N GLY A 13 -12.62 7.90 -7.71
CA GLY A 13 -13.73 6.94 -7.58
C GLY A 13 -13.63 6.00 -6.37
N ASP A 14 -14.08 4.77 -6.57
CA ASP A 14 -14.21 3.72 -5.55
C ASP A 14 -12.88 3.16 -5.05
N GLN A 15 -11.79 3.39 -5.80
CA GLN A 15 -10.44 2.99 -5.42
C GLN A 15 -10.03 3.53 -4.05
N MET A 16 -10.55 4.68 -3.61
CA MET A 16 -10.28 5.21 -2.27
C MET A 16 -10.78 4.26 -1.17
N ARG A 17 -11.94 3.62 -1.36
CA ARG A 17 -12.50 2.66 -0.39
C ARG A 17 -11.70 1.36 -0.42
N ASN A 18 -11.35 0.87 -1.60
CA ASN A 18 -10.58 -0.37 -1.78
C ASN A 18 -9.16 -0.21 -1.21
N ALA A 19 -8.52 0.94 -1.45
CA ALA A 19 -7.19 1.24 -0.94
C ALA A 19 -7.16 1.28 0.60
N ARG A 20 -8.16 1.91 1.23
CA ARG A 20 -8.30 1.91 2.71
C ARG A 20 -8.55 0.52 3.27
N MET A 21 -9.28 -0.34 2.57
CA MET A 21 -9.45 -1.73 2.97
C MET A 21 -8.11 -2.46 2.95
N LEU A 22 -7.34 -2.33 1.86
CA LEU A 22 -6.03 -2.97 1.74
C LEU A 22 -5.03 -2.47 2.79
N GLU A 23 -5.02 -1.16 3.08
CA GLU A 23 -4.16 -0.56 4.10
C GLU A 23 -4.44 -1.14 5.50
N ARG A 24 -5.71 -1.37 5.84
CA ARG A 24 -6.11 -2.01 7.11
C ARG A 24 -5.61 -3.45 7.25
N HIS A 25 -5.48 -4.17 6.13
CA HIS A 25 -4.90 -5.50 6.12
C HIS A 25 -3.37 -5.50 6.21
N GLY A 26 -2.74 -4.31 6.27
CA GLY A 26 -1.32 -4.15 6.55
C GLY A 26 -0.37 -4.56 5.42
N GLY A 27 -0.92 -4.97 4.27
CA GLY A 27 -0.13 -5.41 3.11
C GLY A 27 0.20 -4.33 2.10
N VAL A 28 -0.32 -3.10 2.27
CA VAL A 28 -0.08 -1.99 1.35
C VAL A 28 0.19 -0.69 2.09
N LEU A 29 0.98 0.18 1.47
CA LEU A 29 1.18 1.57 1.86
C LEU A 29 0.30 2.45 0.97
N LEU A 30 -0.50 3.32 1.57
CA LEU A 30 -1.38 4.24 0.85
C LEU A 30 -0.71 5.61 0.71
N LEU A 31 -0.65 6.13 -0.51
CA LEU A 31 -0.28 7.53 -0.78
C LEU A 31 -1.44 8.25 -1.46
N GLU A 32 -1.50 9.57 -1.29
CA GLU A 32 -2.45 10.40 -2.03
C GLU A 32 -1.90 10.77 -3.41
N LYS A 33 -2.77 11.07 -4.38
CA LYS A 33 -2.33 11.48 -5.74
C LYS A 33 -1.40 12.71 -5.70
N SER A 34 -1.58 13.58 -4.71
CA SER A 34 -0.76 14.77 -4.47
C SER A 34 0.70 14.41 -4.14
N ASP A 35 0.92 13.26 -3.50
CA ASP A 35 2.25 12.80 -3.08
C ASP A 35 3.13 12.38 -4.27
N LEU A 36 2.53 12.08 -5.43
CA LEU A 36 3.27 11.79 -6.67
C LEU A 36 4.19 12.93 -7.10
N SER A 37 3.87 14.16 -6.70
CA SER A 37 4.71 15.33 -7.00
C SER A 37 5.97 15.43 -6.14
N SER A 38 6.03 14.68 -5.04
CA SER A 38 7.15 14.70 -4.10
C SER A 38 8.03 13.46 -4.26
N PHE A 39 9.20 13.67 -4.87
CA PHE A 39 10.21 12.62 -4.99
C PHE A 39 10.62 12.03 -3.63
N GLU A 40 10.75 12.88 -2.61
CA GLU A 40 11.13 12.43 -1.26
C GLU A 40 10.10 11.50 -0.63
N LYS A 41 8.80 11.82 -0.77
CA LYS A 41 7.73 10.96 -0.29
C LYS A 41 7.70 9.63 -1.03
N LEU A 42 7.86 9.64 -2.35
CA LEU A 42 7.92 8.42 -3.15
C LEU A 42 9.11 7.55 -2.75
N LYS A 43 10.31 8.14 -2.65
CA LYS A 43 11.51 7.43 -2.22
C LYS A 43 11.32 6.79 -0.84
N SER A 44 10.81 7.56 0.11
CA SER A 44 10.54 7.07 1.48
C SER A 44 9.53 5.93 1.49
N ALA A 45 8.48 6.02 0.67
CA ALA A 45 7.47 4.98 0.53
C ALA A 45 8.05 3.67 -0.04
N PHE A 46 8.93 3.75 -1.04
CA PHE A 46 9.64 2.58 -1.56
C PHE A 46 10.59 1.97 -0.51
N GLU A 47 11.38 2.81 0.17
CA GLU A 47 12.28 2.35 1.23
C GLU A 47 11.52 1.67 2.37
N GLU A 48 10.38 2.22 2.76
CA GLU A 48 9.51 1.65 3.79
C GLU A 48 8.97 0.28 3.36
N VAL A 49 8.38 0.17 2.17
CA VAL A 49 7.78 -1.08 1.70
C VAL A 49 8.82 -2.20 1.51
N LEU A 50 10.03 -1.85 1.08
CA LEU A 50 11.09 -2.84 0.83
C LEU A 50 11.79 -3.31 2.10
N ASN A 51 11.95 -2.44 3.11
CA ASN A 51 12.77 -2.73 4.29
C ASN A 51 11.96 -3.00 5.56
N ASN A 52 10.67 -2.66 5.61
CA ASN A 52 9.85 -2.87 6.79
C ASN A 52 9.25 -4.29 6.78
N PRO A 53 9.60 -5.18 7.73
CA PRO A 53 9.09 -6.55 7.80
C PRO A 53 7.57 -6.66 7.92
N ARG A 54 6.88 -5.57 8.33
CA ARG A 54 5.42 -5.48 8.34
C ARG A 54 4.81 -5.88 6.99
N PHE A 55 5.47 -5.53 5.90
CA PHE A 55 4.99 -5.79 4.54
C PHE A 55 5.41 -7.17 3.99
N ALA A 56 6.31 -7.88 4.69
CA ALA A 56 6.83 -9.18 4.26
C ALA A 56 5.82 -10.33 4.45
N ILE A 57 4.82 -10.16 5.33
CA ILE A 57 3.84 -11.19 5.66
C ILE A 57 2.43 -10.65 5.40
N ILE A 58 1.92 -10.90 4.20
CA ILE A 58 0.55 -10.58 3.84
C ILE A 58 -0.32 -11.81 4.13
N PHE A 59 -0.86 -11.90 5.33
CA PHE A 59 -1.97 -12.80 5.63
C PHE A 59 -3.26 -12.19 5.08
N ILE A 60 -3.51 -12.34 3.78
CA ILE A 60 -4.90 -12.31 3.29
C ILE A 60 -5.50 -13.66 3.70
N CYS A 61 -5.88 -13.75 4.98
CA CYS A 61 -6.56 -14.90 5.53
C CYS A 61 -8.07 -14.67 5.36
N HIS A 62 -8.68 -15.46 4.48
CA HIS A 62 -10.11 -15.76 4.40
C HIS A 62 -11.08 -14.58 4.14
N VAL A 63 -11.16 -14.16 2.88
CA VAL A 63 -12.48 -13.89 2.30
C VAL A 63 -12.87 -15.16 1.56
N ALA A 64 -13.51 -16.07 2.27
CA ALA A 64 -14.45 -17.02 1.68
C ALA A 64 -15.86 -16.51 2.00
#